data_AF-A0A7Y0SD30-F1
#
_entry.id   AF-A0A7Y0SD30-F1
#
_cell.length_a   1.000
_cell.length_b   1.000
_cell.length_c   1.000
_cell.angle_alpha   90.00
_cell.angle_beta   90.00
_cell.angle_gamma   90.00
#
_symmetry.space_group_name_H-M   'P 1'
#
loop_
_entity.id
_entity.type
_entity.pdbx_description
1 polymer ?
#
loop_
_entity_poly.entity_id
_entity_poly.type
_entity_poly.pdbx_seq_one_letter_code
_entity_poly.pdbx_strand_id
1 'polypeptide(L)'
;ANVGQQTALFAGIEAATGDINITIDIDLQDPPEVITQFLEEIDKGFDIVHAQRLSRRNETAFKLISAKLCYRFLALASPANLIECCGDFRAFTKPVRD
;
A
#
# COMPACT_ATOMS: atom_id res chain seq x y z
N ALA A 1 -9.65 -21.10 -12.93
CA ALA A 1 -8.27 -21.32 -12.47
C ALA A 1 -7.90 -20.20 -11.51
N ASN A 2 -7.03 -20.45 -10.52
CA ASN A 2 -6.48 -19.36 -9.70
C ASN A 2 -5.43 -18.61 -10.54
N VAL A 3 -5.57 -17.29 -10.64
CA VAL A 3 -4.79 -16.41 -11.53
C VAL A 3 -3.82 -15.47 -10.77
N GLY A 4 -3.76 -15.60 -9.45
CA GLY A 4 -2.84 -14.83 -8.60
C GLY A 4 -3.46 -13.59 -7.94
N GLN A 5 -2.77 -13.09 -6.91
CA GLN A 5 -3.25 -12.01 -6.04
C GLN A 5 -3.48 -10.70 -6.80
N GLN A 6 -2.53 -10.29 -7.65
CA GLN A 6 -2.62 -9.01 -8.36
C GLN A 6 -3.78 -8.99 -9.36
N THR A 7 -4.05 -10.11 -10.05
CA THR A 7 -5.20 -10.23 -10.95
C THR A 7 -6.52 -10.20 -10.20
N ALA A 8 -6.60 -10.87 -9.04
CA ALA A 8 -7.78 -10.83 -8.18
C ALA A 8 -8.02 -9.41 -7.62
N LEU A 9 -6.95 -8.73 -7.20
CA LEU A 9 -7.00 -7.35 -6.72
C LEU A 9 -7.51 -6.40 -7.81
N PHE A 10 -6.95 -6.51 -9.02
CA PHE A 10 -7.38 -5.69 -10.16
C PHE A 10 -8.86 -5.90 -10.50
N ALA A 11 -9.32 -7.15 -10.57
CA ALA A 11 -10.73 -7.46 -10.79
C ALA A 11 -11.65 -6.89 -9.69
N GLY A 12 -11.19 -6.91 -8.43
CA GLY A 12 -11.92 -6.28 -7.31
C GLY A 12 -12.01 -4.77 -7.45
N ILE A 13 -10.93 -4.12 -7.90
CA ILE A 13 -10.89 -2.67 -8.15
C ILE A 13 -11.84 -2.30 -9.30
N GLU A 14 -11.86 -3.07 -10.40
CA GLU A 14 -12.80 -2.86 -11.52
C GLU A 14 -14.26 -3.02 -11.10
N ALA A 15 -14.55 -3.97 -10.20
CA ALA A 15 -15.90 -4.25 -9.73
C ALA A 15 -16.40 -3.27 -8.64
N ALA A 16 -15.51 -2.53 -7.99
CA ALA A 16 -15.87 -1.62 -6.91
C ALA A 16 -16.68 -0.42 -7.44
N THR A 17 -17.68 0.04 -6.68
CA THR A 17 -18.57 1.13 -7.10
C THR A 17 -18.48 2.38 -6.23
N GLY A 18 -17.69 2.34 -5.16
CA GLY A 18 -17.52 3.46 -4.25
C GLY A 18 -16.64 4.59 -4.82
N ASP A 19 -16.81 5.79 -4.28
CA ASP A 19 -15.99 6.96 -4.65
C ASP A 19 -14.56 6.88 -4.09
N ILE A 20 -14.38 6.07 -3.04
CA ILE A 20 -13.10 5.77 -2.41
C ILE A 20 -12.90 4.25 -2.41
N ASN A 21 -11.75 3.81 -2.90
CA ASN A 21 -11.37 2.40 -2.96
C ASN A 21 -10.23 2.16 -1.96
N ILE A 22 -10.34 1.09 -1.16
CA ILE A 22 -9.34 0.73 -0.16
C ILE A 22 -8.97 -0.74 -0.37
N THR A 23 -7.67 -1.02 -0.45
CA THR A 23 -7.14 -2.38 -0.62
C THR A 23 -6.50 -2.84 0.68
N ILE A 24 -6.88 -4.02 1.18
CA ILE A 24 -6.36 -4.58 2.44
C ILE A 24 -6.16 -6.09 2.31
N ASP A 25 -5.06 -6.60 2.87
CA ASP A 25 -4.80 -8.04 2.94
C ASP A 25 -5.61 -8.69 4.08
N ILE A 26 -6.04 -9.94 3.86
CA ILE A 26 -6.93 -10.67 4.78
C ILE A 26 -6.22 -11.27 6.00
N ASP A 27 -4.90 -11.13 6.09
CA ASP A 27 -4.08 -11.76 7.13
C ASP A 27 -3.95 -10.92 8.42
N LEU A 28 -4.60 -9.76 8.45
CA LEU A 28 -4.64 -8.80 9.57
C LEU A 28 -3.26 -8.26 9.97
N GLN A 29 -2.25 -8.33 9.10
CA GLN A 29 -0.99 -7.63 9.33
C GLN A 29 -1.18 -6.11 9.32
N ASP A 30 -2.15 -5.64 8.54
CA ASP A 30 -2.50 -4.25 8.40
C ASP A 30 -3.77 -3.95 9.22
N PRO A 31 -3.68 -3.11 10.28
CA PRO A 31 -4.80 -2.87 11.18
C PRO A 31 -5.91 -2.08 10.47
N PRO A 32 -7.15 -2.60 10.43
CA PRO A 32 -8.26 -1.94 9.73
C PRO A 32 -8.61 -0.57 10.35
N GLU A 33 -8.21 -0.30 11.59
CA GLU A 33 -8.39 1.00 12.24
C GLU A 33 -7.70 2.15 11.50
N VAL A 34 -6.69 1.86 10.67
CA VAL A 34 -5.99 2.86 9.83
C VAL A 34 -6.88 3.37 8.70
N ILE A 35 -7.95 2.66 8.33
CA ILE A 35 -8.90 3.10 7.31
C ILE A 35 -9.47 4.48 7.64
N THR A 36 -9.76 4.76 8.92
CA THR A 36 -10.26 6.08 9.34
C THR A 36 -9.26 7.19 9.03
N GLN A 37 -7.96 6.93 9.19
CA GLN A 37 -6.91 7.90 8.86
C GLN A 37 -6.81 8.12 7.35
N PHE A 38 -7.02 7.09 6.54
CA PHE A 38 -7.08 7.25 5.09
C PHE A 38 -8.21 8.18 4.65
N LEU A 39 -9.40 8.03 5.25
CA LEU A 39 -10.53 8.89 4.96
C LEU A 39 -10.24 10.35 5.34
N GLU A 40 -9.64 10.59 6.51
CA GLU A 40 -9.24 11.92 6.94
C GLU A 40 -8.24 12.59 5.98
N GLU A 41 -7.29 11.82 5.41
CA GLU A 41 -6.37 12.35 4.41
C GLU A 41 -7.06 12.58 3.05
N ILE A 42 -7.91 11.68 2.60
CA ILE A 42 -8.68 11.89 1.36
C ILE A 42 -9.55 13.13 1.46
N ASP A 43 -10.19 13.37 2.62
CA ASP A 43 -11.00 14.57 2.87
C ASP A 43 -10.19 15.87 2.81
N LYS A 44 -8.86 15.81 3.02
CA LYS A 44 -7.94 16.96 2.83
C LYS A 44 -7.62 17.22 1.35
N GLY A 45 -8.11 16.39 0.44
CA GLY A 45 -7.93 16.50 -1.01
C GLY A 45 -6.80 15.63 -1.56
N PHE A 46 -6.33 14.61 -0.84
CA PHE A 46 -5.36 13.67 -1.37
C PHE A 46 -6.04 12.58 -2.21
N ASP A 47 -5.62 12.42 -3.46
CA ASP A 47 -6.18 11.41 -4.37
C ASP A 47 -5.72 9.98 -4.06
N ILE A 48 -4.52 9.83 -3.48
CA ILE A 48 -3.89 8.56 -3.13
C ILE A 48 -3.24 8.68 -1.76
N VAL A 49 -3.53 7.74 -0.87
CA VAL A 49 -2.97 7.65 0.49
C VAL A 49 -2.43 6.24 0.71
N HIS A 50 -1.19 6.14 1.20
CA HIS A 50 -0.53 4.87 1.50
C HIS A 50 -0.26 4.72 3.00
N ALA A 51 -0.44 3.52 3.53
CA ALA A 51 0.12 3.18 4.83
C ALA A 51 1.63 2.92 4.71
N GLN A 52 2.40 3.56 5.58
CA GLN A 52 3.83 3.31 5.74
C GLN A 52 4.10 2.61 7.07
N ARG A 53 4.86 1.52 7.03
CA ARG A 53 5.30 0.83 8.25
C ARG A 53 6.43 1.62 8.94
N LEU A 54 6.11 2.29 10.04
CA LEU A 54 7.07 3.07 10.83
C LEU A 54 7.99 2.20 11.70
N SER A 55 7.57 0.98 12.04
CA SER A 55 8.35 0.08 12.89
C SER A 55 8.27 -1.37 12.40
N ARG A 56 9.41 -2.05 12.48
CA ARG A 56 9.58 -3.47 12.16
C ARG A 56 10.18 -4.22 13.35
N ARG A 57 9.77 -3.86 14.58
CA ARG A 57 10.39 -4.30 15.86
C ARG A 57 10.49 -5.82 16.02
N ASN A 58 9.64 -6.58 15.33
CA ASN A 58 9.59 -8.05 15.38
C ASN A 58 10.26 -8.74 14.18
N GLU A 59 10.90 -8.00 13.28
CA GLU A 59 11.68 -8.58 12.18
C GLU A 59 13.11 -8.90 12.60
N THR A 60 13.68 -9.97 12.05
CA THR A 60 15.06 -10.35 12.30
C THR A 60 16.04 -9.35 11.68
N ALA A 61 17.22 -9.21 12.26
CA ALA A 61 18.26 -8.31 11.75
C ALA A 61 18.59 -8.57 10.26
N PHE A 62 18.54 -9.84 9.82
CA PHE A 62 18.72 -10.19 8.41
C PHE A 62 17.66 -9.54 7.51
N LYS A 63 16.36 -9.65 7.86
CA LYS A 63 15.26 -9.04 7.09
C LYS A 63 15.38 -7.52 7.01
N LEU A 64 15.74 -6.88 8.12
CA LEU A 64 15.93 -5.43 8.19
C LEU A 64 17.08 -4.96 7.28
N ILE A 65 18.22 -5.65 7.34
CA ILE A 65 19.41 -5.31 6.54
C ILE A 65 19.13 -5.57 5.05
N SER A 66 18.54 -6.70 4.70
CA SER A 66 18.23 -7.02 3.30
C SER A 66 17.22 -6.04 2.70
N ALA A 67 16.19 -5.65 3.46
CA ALA A 67 15.21 -4.66 3.02
C ALA A 67 15.89 -3.30 2.76
N LYS A 68 16.71 -2.83 3.68
CA LYS A 68 17.45 -1.56 3.54
C LYS A 68 18.36 -1.56 2.31
N LEU A 69 19.05 -2.68 2.06
CA LEU A 69 19.90 -2.80 0.89
C LEU A 69 19.10 -2.80 -0.42
N CYS A 70 17.95 -3.49 -0.44
CA CYS A 70 17.04 -3.48 -1.58
C CYS A 70 16.55 -2.06 -1.92
N TYR A 71 16.03 -1.31 -0.93
CA TYR A 71 15.61 0.07 -1.14
C TYR A 71 16.75 0.98 -1.61
N ARG A 72 17.96 0.80 -1.07
CA ARG A 72 19.14 1.54 -1.53
C ARG A 72 19.46 1.27 -3.01
N PHE A 73 19.37 0.02 -3.45
CA PHE A 73 19.57 -0.31 -4.87
C PHE A 73 18.47 0.26 -5.76
N LEU A 74 17.21 0.17 -5.34
CA LEU A 74 16.08 0.74 -6.07
C LEU A 74 16.19 2.27 -6.19
N ALA A 75 16.62 2.96 -5.14
CA ALA A 75 16.84 4.41 -5.16
C ALA A 75 17.98 4.83 -6.08
N LEU A 76 18.97 3.97 -6.31
CA LEU A 76 20.04 4.22 -7.28
C LEU A 76 19.59 3.97 -8.73
N ALA A 77 18.68 3.02 -8.94
CA ALA A 77 18.22 2.62 -10.25
C ALA A 77 17.01 3.44 -10.75
N SER A 78 16.28 4.10 -9.86
CA SER A 78 15.04 4.82 -10.18
C SER A 78 15.15 6.32 -9.90
N PRO A 79 14.72 7.19 -10.83
CA PRO A 79 14.60 8.62 -10.57
C PRO A 79 13.38 8.97 -9.70
N ALA A 80 12.52 7.99 -9.37
CA ALA A 80 11.34 8.21 -8.54
C ALA A 80 11.69 8.33 -7.06
N ASN A 81 11.01 9.24 -6.35
CA ASN A 81 11.06 9.33 -4.90
C ASN A 81 10.35 8.11 -4.30
N LEU A 82 11.12 7.06 -4.02
CA LEU A 82 10.63 5.84 -3.40
C LEU A 82 10.34 6.10 -1.93
N ILE A 83 9.10 5.86 -1.52
CA ILE A 83 8.72 5.85 -0.12
C ILE A 83 9.05 4.45 0.41
N GLU A 84 10.05 4.36 1.28
CA GLU A 84 10.43 3.09 1.89
C GLU A 84 9.27 2.53 2.73
N CYS A 85 9.14 1.20 2.77
CA CYS A 85 8.19 0.49 3.62
C CYS A 85 6.69 0.83 3.39
N CYS A 86 6.33 1.33 2.21
CA CYS A 86 4.94 1.31 1.75
C CYS A 86 4.53 -0.09 1.31
N GLY A 87 3.38 -0.55 1.79
CA GLY A 87 2.76 -1.81 1.39
C GLY A 87 1.58 -1.61 0.42
N ASP A 88 0.84 -2.68 0.20
CA ASP A 88 -0.37 -2.69 -0.65
C ASP A 88 -1.62 -2.19 0.09
N PHE A 89 -1.50 -1.80 1.38
CA PHE A 89 -2.55 -1.12 2.12
C PHE A 89 -2.60 0.36 1.77
N ARG A 90 -3.62 0.73 0.98
CA ARG A 90 -3.79 2.07 0.43
C ARG A 90 -5.25 2.41 0.20
N ALA A 91 -5.52 3.70 0.12
CA ALA A 91 -6.79 4.25 -0.33
C ALA A 91 -6.57 5.17 -1.54
N PHE A 92 -7.52 5.18 -2.47
CA PHE A 92 -7.49 6.08 -3.62
C PHE A 92 -8.89 6.43 -4.10
N THR A 93 -9.02 7.63 -4.66
CA THR A 93 -10.28 8.15 -5.18
C THR A 93 -10.62 7.50 -6.53
N LYS A 94 -11.92 7.46 -6.86
CA LYS A 94 -12.41 6.92 -8.13
C LYS A 94 -11.75 7.53 -9.39
N PRO A 95 -11.46 8.84 -9.47
CA PRO A 95 -10.73 9.40 -10.62
C PRO A 95 -9.32 8.84 -10.82
N VAL A 96 -8.67 8.29 -9.80
CA VAL A 96 -7.37 7.62 -9.92
C VAL A 96 -7.51 6.21 -10.49
N ARG A 97 -8.64 5.58 -10.22
CA ARG A 97 -8.96 4.24 -10.70
C ARG A 97 -9.28 4.23 -12.19
N ASP A 98 -10.09 5.20 -12.63
CA ASP A 98 -10.64 5.33 -13.97
C ASP A 98 -9.60 5.87 -14.98
#